data_AF-A0A1S3QM08-F1
#
_entry.id   AF-A0A1S3QM08-F1
#
_cell.length_a   1.000
_cell.length_b   1.000
_cell.length_c   1.000
_cell.angle_alpha   90.00
_cell.angle_beta   90.00
_cell.angle_gamma   90.00
#
_symmetry.space_group_name_H-M   'P 1'
#
loop_
_entity.id
_entity.type
_entity.pdbx_description
1 polymer ?
#
loop_
_entity_poly.entity_id
_entity_poly.type
_entity_poly.pdbx_seq_one_letter_code
_entity_poly.pdbx_strand_id
1 'polypeptide(L)'
;MLQKNGHIPSDPSLFKSYAEYGHFVDVRVAALEAVVDYTRVDRSSVELQWLLNMVQNDPAHYIRHKILSMLGKNPPFTKAAESPLCNEALVDQLWKLMNSGETLVHLKWHPIPYIVHHC
;
A
#
# COMPACT_ATOMS: atom_id res chain seq x y z
N MET A 1 -14.14 0.83 11.60
CA MET A 1 -14.82 2.14 11.45
C MET A 1 -14.91 2.97 12.75
N LEU A 2 -14.06 2.74 13.77
CA LEU A 2 -14.05 3.59 14.97
C LEU A 2 -13.07 4.77 14.84
N GLN A 3 -11.87 4.52 14.31
CA GLN A 3 -10.88 5.59 14.06
C GLN A 3 -11.34 6.59 13.00
N LYS A 4 -11.89 6.11 11.88
CA LYS A 4 -12.46 6.96 10.82
C LYS A 4 -13.56 7.91 11.32
N ASN A 5 -14.26 7.52 12.38
CA ASN A 5 -15.37 8.29 12.97
C ASN A 5 -14.92 9.10 14.21
N GLY A 6 -13.62 9.12 14.52
CA GLY A 6 -13.07 9.88 15.64
C GLY A 6 -13.35 9.31 17.03
N HIS A 7 -13.85 8.07 17.14
CA HIS A 7 -14.10 7.43 18.44
C HIS A 7 -12.82 6.95 19.14
N ILE A 8 -11.74 6.73 18.38
CA ILE A 8 -10.43 6.27 18.85
C ILE A 8 -9.36 7.05 18.08
N PRO A 9 -8.19 7.37 18.67
CA PRO A 9 -7.11 8.05 17.98
C PRO A 9 -6.75 7.39 16.64
N SER A 10 -6.48 8.22 15.64
CA SER A 10 -6.00 7.79 14.34
C SER A 10 -4.53 7.41 14.45
N ASP A 11 -4.26 6.14 14.71
CA ASP A 11 -2.92 5.58 14.83
C ASP A 11 -2.86 4.22 14.10
N PRO A 12 -1.97 4.04 13.11
CA PRO A 12 -1.84 2.80 12.36
C PRO A 12 -0.97 1.74 13.07
N SER A 13 -0.33 2.05 14.20
CA SER A 13 0.63 1.17 14.90
C SER A 13 0.08 -0.23 15.18
N LEU A 14 -1.17 -0.30 15.65
CA LEU A 14 -1.86 -1.57 15.93
C LEU A 14 -2.04 -2.43 14.67
N PHE A 15 -2.40 -1.80 13.55
CA PHE A 15 -2.56 -2.55 12.30
C PHE A 15 -1.21 -2.98 11.74
N LYS A 16 -0.15 -2.18 11.90
CA LYS A 16 1.20 -2.60 11.52
C LYS A 16 1.65 -3.83 12.28
N SER A 17 1.48 -3.87 13.61
CA SER A 17 1.86 -5.05 14.40
C SER A 17 1.12 -6.30 13.95
N TYR A 18 -0.18 -6.19 13.63
CA TYR A 18 -0.95 -7.34 13.12
C TYR A 18 -0.66 -7.70 11.65
N ALA A 19 0.00 -6.81 10.90
CA ALA A 19 0.43 -7.07 9.54
C ALA A 19 1.81 -7.76 9.48
N GLU A 20 2.55 -7.84 10.59
CA GLU A 20 3.87 -8.49 10.66
C GLU A 20 3.82 -9.99 10.33
N TYR A 21 4.95 -10.50 9.84
CA TYR A 21 5.10 -11.93 9.56
C TYR A 21 4.97 -12.76 10.84
N GLY A 22 4.32 -13.92 10.73
CA GLY A 22 4.07 -14.82 11.86
C GLY A 22 2.60 -14.85 12.31
N HIS A 23 1.79 -13.87 11.91
CA HIS A 23 0.34 -13.92 12.08
C HIS A 23 -0.36 -14.71 10.97
N PHE A 24 -1.59 -15.17 11.23
CA PHE A 24 -2.44 -15.79 10.22
C PHE A 24 -2.64 -14.86 9.02
N VAL A 25 -2.59 -15.41 7.81
CA VAL A 25 -2.67 -14.63 6.56
C VAL A 25 -3.88 -13.70 6.55
N ASP A 26 -5.06 -14.18 6.97
CA ASP A 26 -6.27 -13.37 6.97
C ASP A 26 -6.22 -12.20 7.95
N VAL A 27 -5.58 -12.39 9.12
CA VAL A 27 -5.35 -11.31 10.08
C VAL A 27 -4.44 -10.25 9.48
N ARG A 28 -3.35 -10.69 8.85
CA ARG A 28 -2.39 -9.78 8.18
C ARG A 28 -3.07 -9.00 7.07
N VAL A 29 -3.88 -9.67 6.25
CA VAL A 29 -4.63 -9.03 5.16
C VAL A 29 -5.62 -8.00 5.69
N ALA A 30 -6.41 -8.33 6.72
CA ALA A 30 -7.36 -7.38 7.32
C ALA A 30 -6.65 -6.16 7.92
N ALA A 31 -5.49 -6.36 8.55
CA ALA A 31 -4.68 -5.28 9.08
C ALA A 31 -4.09 -4.39 7.96
N LEU A 32 -3.59 -4.99 6.88
CA LEU A 32 -3.10 -4.25 5.71
C LEU A 32 -4.22 -3.48 4.99
N GLU A 33 -5.44 -4.01 4.94
CA GLU A 33 -6.62 -3.28 4.45
C GLU A 33 -6.86 -2.00 5.27
N ALA A 34 -6.74 -2.10 6.60
CA ALA A 34 -6.87 -0.94 7.49
C ALA A 34 -5.74 0.08 7.31
N VAL A 35 -4.48 -0.36 7.13
CA VAL A 35 -3.34 0.54 6.86
C VAL A 35 -3.52 1.26 5.52
N VAL A 36 -3.92 0.56 4.45
CA VAL A 36 -4.17 1.18 3.14
C VAL A 36 -5.27 2.24 3.25
N ASP A 37 -6.34 1.94 3.98
CA ASP A 37 -7.41 2.89 4.26
C ASP A 37 -6.93 4.11 5.06
N TYR A 38 -6.07 3.89 6.06
CA TYR A 38 -5.44 4.96 6.84
C TYR A 38 -4.62 5.88 5.92
N THR A 39 -3.71 5.30 5.12
CA THR A 39 -2.84 6.03 4.19
C THR A 39 -3.63 6.93 3.25
N ARG A 40 -4.78 6.44 2.76
CA ARG A 40 -5.66 7.20 1.88
C ARG A 40 -6.37 8.35 2.59
N VAL A 41 -6.90 8.10 3.79
CA VAL A 41 -7.68 9.11 4.56
C VAL A 41 -6.76 10.21 5.07
N ASP A 42 -5.62 9.83 5.65
CA ASP A 42 -4.68 10.75 6.32
C ASP A 42 -3.64 11.33 5.34
N ARG A 43 -3.60 10.84 4.10
CA ARG A 43 -2.61 11.19 3.07
C ARG A 43 -1.17 11.03 3.56
N SER A 44 -0.90 10.00 4.36
CA SER A 44 0.39 9.81 5.02
C SER A 44 1.45 9.17 4.11
N SER A 45 2.51 9.92 3.81
CA SER A 45 3.64 9.45 2.98
C SER A 45 4.48 8.40 3.69
N VAL A 46 4.59 8.51 5.01
CA VAL A 46 5.30 7.55 5.87
C VAL A 46 4.66 6.18 5.77
N GLU A 47 3.33 6.13 5.84
CA GLU A 47 2.56 4.88 5.76
C GLU A 47 2.60 4.27 4.36
N LEU A 48 2.56 5.10 3.32
CA LEU A 48 2.76 4.64 1.95
C LEU A 48 4.14 4.00 1.77
N GLN A 49 5.20 4.63 2.28
CA GLN A 49 6.55 4.08 2.17
C GLN A 49 6.72 2.79 2.96
N TRP A 50 6.09 2.69 4.14
CA TRP A 50 6.05 1.44 4.90
C TRP A 50 5.37 0.30 4.10
N LEU A 51 4.25 0.59 3.44
CA LEU A 51 3.57 -0.38 2.57
C LEU A 51 4.44 -0.83 1.39
N LEU A 52 5.17 0.09 0.75
CA LEU A 52 6.06 -0.25 -0.36
C LEU A 52 7.28 -1.04 0.10
N ASN A 53 7.80 -0.77 1.30
CA ASN A 53 8.84 -1.58 1.92
C ASN A 53 8.34 -3.01 2.19
N MET A 54 7.09 -3.17 2.64
CA MET A 54 6.46 -4.50 2.79
C MET A 54 6.32 -5.22 1.44
N VAL A 55 5.94 -4.50 0.37
CA VAL A 55 5.87 -5.07 -0.99
C VAL A 55 7.23 -5.63 -1.43
N GLN A 56 8.33 -4.97 -1.07
CA GLN A 56 9.68 -5.41 -1.44
C GLN A 56 10.18 -6.57 -0.56
N ASN A 57 9.92 -6.52 0.74
CA ASN A 57 10.65 -7.33 1.71
C ASN A 57 9.83 -8.42 2.40
N ASP A 58 8.49 -8.44 2.27
CA ASP A 58 7.69 -9.44 2.97
C ASP A 58 8.04 -10.87 2.49
N PRO A 59 8.32 -11.85 3.34
CA PRO A 59 8.69 -13.18 2.87
C PRO A 59 7.54 -13.92 2.14
N ALA A 60 6.27 -13.52 2.35
CA ALA A 60 5.12 -14.12 1.69
C ALA A 60 4.74 -13.36 0.42
N HIS A 61 5.03 -13.94 -0.74
CA HIS A 61 4.68 -13.35 -2.05
C HIS A 61 3.20 -12.97 -2.18
N TYR A 62 2.29 -13.77 -1.59
CA TYR A 62 0.86 -13.46 -1.57
C TYR A 62 0.54 -12.11 -0.90
N ILE A 63 1.23 -11.79 0.19
CA ILE A 63 1.06 -10.53 0.92
C ILE A 63 1.55 -9.35 0.07
N ARG A 64 2.75 -9.47 -0.54
CA ARG A 64 3.28 -8.46 -1.48
C ARG A 64 2.26 -8.13 -2.57
N HIS A 65 1.72 -9.17 -3.22
CA HIS A 65 0.73 -9.02 -4.27
C HIS A 65 -0.58 -8.39 -3.75
N LYS A 66 -1.07 -8.82 -2.58
CA LYS A 66 -2.31 -8.28 -2.01
C LYS A 66 -2.18 -6.80 -1.69
N ILE A 67 -1.05 -6.32 -1.16
CA ILE A 67 -0.80 -4.89 -0.91
C ILE A 67 -0.91 -4.09 -2.21
N LEU A 68 -0.22 -4.53 -3.27
CA LEU A 68 -0.28 -3.88 -4.59
C LEU A 68 -1.71 -3.87 -5.15
N SER A 69 -2.45 -4.97 -5.00
CA SER A 69 -3.85 -5.06 -5.45
C SER A 69 -4.73 -4.05 -4.72
N MET A 70 -4.55 -3.87 -3.41
CA MET A 70 -5.32 -2.92 -2.60
C MET A 70 -4.98 -1.47 -2.94
N LEU A 71 -3.70 -1.14 -3.12
CA LEU A 71 -3.26 0.19 -3.56
C LEU A 71 -3.76 0.53 -4.97
N GLY A 72 -3.83 -0.46 -5.87
CA GLY A 72 -4.40 -0.26 -7.21
C GLY A 72 -5.91 -0.02 -7.21
N LYS A 73 -6.64 -0.71 -6.33
CA LYS A 73 -8.11 -0.54 -6.20
C LYS A 73 -8.49 0.74 -5.47
N ASN A 74 -7.70 1.13 -4.48
CA ASN A 74 -7.92 2.30 -3.63
C ASN A 74 -6.64 3.15 -3.64
N PRO A 75 -6.31 3.81 -4.77
CA PRO A 75 -5.11 4.62 -4.84
C PRO A 75 -5.16 5.72 -3.79
N PRO A 76 -4.09 5.89 -2.98
CA PRO A 76 -3.99 7.02 -2.07
C PRO A 76 -3.67 8.35 -2.80
N PHE A 77 -3.53 8.31 -4.13
CA PHE A 77 -3.27 9.46 -4.99
C PHE A 77 -4.58 10.04 -5.54
N THR A 78 -4.70 11.37 -5.56
CA THR A 78 -5.76 12.07 -6.29
C THR A 78 -5.16 12.79 -7.49
N LYS A 79 -5.83 12.70 -8.64
CA LYS A 79 -5.39 13.26 -9.94
C LYS A 79 -5.25 14.79 -10.01
N ALA A 80 -5.52 15.50 -8.92
CA ALA A 80 -5.58 16.96 -8.87
C ALA A 80 -4.73 17.49 -7.72
N ALA A 81 -3.73 18.30 -8.11
CA ALA A 81 -2.92 19.25 -7.33
C ALA A 81 -2.07 18.68 -6.18
N GLU A 82 -0.74 18.76 -6.35
CA GLU A 82 0.29 18.68 -5.31
C GLU A 82 0.03 17.64 -4.21
N SER A 83 -0.21 16.39 -4.61
CA SER A 83 -0.26 15.31 -3.62
C SER A 83 1.15 15.10 -3.06
N PRO A 84 1.37 15.19 -1.75
CA PRO A 84 2.66 14.84 -1.14
C PRO A 84 3.01 13.36 -1.36
N LEU A 85 2.00 12.57 -1.74
CA LEU A 85 2.13 11.18 -2.09
C LEU A 85 2.48 10.98 -3.56
N CYS A 86 2.55 12.01 -4.39
CA CYS A 86 2.87 11.86 -5.80
C CYS A 86 4.09 12.69 -6.19
N ASN A 87 5.27 12.06 -6.13
CA ASN A 87 6.55 12.69 -6.45
C ASN A 87 7.39 11.80 -7.36
N GLU A 88 8.40 12.39 -8.00
CA GLU A 88 9.27 11.70 -8.96
C GLU A 88 9.96 10.47 -8.35
N ALA A 89 10.39 10.56 -7.09
CA ALA A 89 11.05 9.45 -6.40
C ALA A 89 10.12 8.25 -6.22
N LEU A 90 8.84 8.49 -5.91
CA LEU A 90 7.84 7.42 -5.85
C LEU A 90 7.58 6.80 -7.22
N VAL A 91 7.48 7.61 -8.28
CA VAL A 91 7.27 7.11 -9.64
C VAL A 91 8.43 6.21 -10.05
N ASP A 92 9.68 6.62 -9.78
CA ASP A 92 10.87 5.81 -10.06
C ASP A 92 10.89 4.51 -9.23
N GLN A 93 10.49 4.57 -7.94
CA GLN A 93 10.37 3.39 -7.09
C GLN A 93 9.32 2.39 -7.62
N LEU A 94 8.16 2.88 -8.05
CA LEU A 94 7.10 2.06 -8.66
C LEU A 94 7.55 1.47 -10.00
N TRP A 95 8.27 2.25 -10.80
CA TRP A 95 8.87 1.79 -12.05
C TRP A 95 9.89 0.68 -11.82
N LYS A 96 10.76 0.81 -10.82
CA LYS A 96 11.70 -0.25 -10.42
C LYS A 96 10.98 -1.50 -9.97
N LEU A 97 9.91 -1.38 -9.18
CA LEU A 97 9.07 -2.49 -8.76
C LEU A 97 8.42 -3.24 -9.94
N MET A 98 8.05 -2.52 -11.02
CA MET A 98 7.53 -3.14 -12.23
C MET A 98 8.57 -3.96 -12.98
N ASN A 99 9.83 -3.51 -12.97
CA ASN A 99 10.90 -4.08 -13.76
C ASN A 99 11.76 -5.10 -13.00
N SER A 100 11.69 -5.14 -11.66
CA SER A 100 12.24 -6.24 -10.86
C SER A 100 11.37 -7.48 -11.05
N GLY A 101 11.91 -8.53 -11.68
CA GLY A 101 11.19 -9.73 -12.10
C GLY A 101 10.51 -10.59 -11.02
N GLU A 102 10.42 -10.14 -9.77
CA GLU A 102 9.69 -10.84 -8.69
C GLU A 102 8.18 -10.91 -8.95
N THR A 103 7.67 -10.08 -9.85
CA THR A 103 6.24 -9.81 -9.99
C THR A 103 5.68 -10.25 -11.36
N LEU A 104 6.54 -10.60 -12.32
CA LEU A 104 6.15 -10.81 -13.72
C LEU A 104 5.58 -12.21 -14.06
N VAL A 105 5.64 -13.19 -13.15
CA VAL A 105 5.32 -14.57 -13.52
C VAL A 105 3.84 -14.96 -13.50
N HIS A 106 2.90 -14.15 -12.98
CA HIS A 106 1.50 -14.63 -12.92
C HIS A 106 0.34 -13.68 -13.16
N LEU A 107 0.52 -12.37 -13.30
CA LEU A 107 -0.63 -11.47 -13.40
C LEU A 107 -0.41 -10.38 -14.44
N LYS A 108 -1.34 -10.28 -15.40
CA LYS A 108 -1.45 -9.15 -16.32
C LYS A 108 -1.55 -7.86 -15.49
N TRP A 109 -0.47 -7.10 -15.51
CA TRP A 109 -0.29 -5.85 -14.80
C TRP A 109 -1.28 -4.79 -15.27
N HIS A 110 -2.32 -4.52 -14.48
CA HIS A 110 -3.19 -3.34 -14.62
C HIS A 110 -3.08 -2.31 -13.47
N PRO A 111 -2.69 -2.64 -12.22
CA PRO A 111 -2.75 -1.66 -11.12
C PRO A 111 -1.58 -0.67 -11.05
N ILE A 112 -0.32 -1.06 -11.34
CA ILE A 112 0.80 -0.12 -11.24
C ILE A 112 0.81 0.91 -12.37
N PRO A 113 0.59 0.56 -13.66
CA PRO A 113 0.40 1.58 -14.70
C PRO A 113 -0.73 2.54 -14.36
N TYR A 114 -1.81 2.05 -13.74
CA TYR A 114 -2.91 2.89 -13.26
C TYR A 114 -2.48 3.84 -12.14
N ILE A 115 -1.67 3.37 -11.18
CA ILE A 115 -1.09 4.21 -10.12
C ILE A 115 -0.18 5.29 -10.72
N VAL A 116 0.70 4.91 -11.65
CA VAL A 116 1.62 5.84 -12.33
C VAL A 116 0.88 6.85 -13.23
N HIS A 117 -0.29 6.51 -13.75
CA HIS A 117 -1.18 7.41 -14.51
C HIS A 117 -2.14 8.25 -13.64
N HIS A 118 -2.25 7.96 -12.34
CA HIS A 118 -3.04 8.75 -11.39
C HIS A 118 -2.17 9.60 -10.46
N CYS A 119 -0.89 9.23 -10.35
CA CYS A 119 0.19 10.18 -10.44
C CYS A 119 0.34 10.75 -11.87
#